data_AF-A0AAE6RAN8-F1
#
_entry.id   AF-A0AAE6RAN8-F1
#
_cell.length_a   1.000
_cell.length_b   1.000
_cell.length_c   1.000
_cell.angle_alpha   90.00
_cell.angle_beta   90.00
_cell.angle_gamma   90.00
#
_symmetry.space_group_name_H-M   'P 1'
#
loop_
_entity.id
_entity.type
_entity.pdbx_description
1 polymer ?
#
loop_
_entity_poly.entity_id
_entity_poly.type
_entity_poly.pdbx_seq_one_letter_code
_entity_poly.pdbx_strand_id
1 'polypeptide(L)'
;MSHTTSPAARKRVDWAGLGWLLLFFWYFSGVTQALLLFSGTTGFAGFRDAFFLSSLWLAPVLLVPRFTRATAAVIGLVLWGASLVGLSYFGIYRQEFSQSVIFVMFESNTAEAGEYFSQYFSVWLGLALLLYTLVAVLLWKRVRPVSLPLRSRLPVVALLLVANLVYPFYKQMVTQERNFADAAEKVQQRMEPAVPWQLLVGYRQYRQQLDNMQELLAQNAALPPLQNLRDSSGTAPRTLVLVLGESTTREHMHLYGYNRDTTPNLDALAASDKGLTVFRDVVSPRPYTIEVMQQILTFGDEQNPDRFLTDPSLINLMKQAGYKTFWITNQQTMTKRNTMLTTFSQQTDVPVYLNNQRNQNASQYDDVVLAPFEKALQDPAPNKFIIVHLLGTHMDYRYRYPDDYTHFTDNQGVPGKLTPDQVKTYNFYDNAVRYNDYVVSSLIKRYSAGNPNGFLVYLSDHGEDVYSSGDHDRLGRNEGAPTRPMYTIPFLLWTSPSWQAEHPRDLQAMANRPYSSSHLIHTLSDLAGLSYDRFEPAKSLVSPQFVATQRWIGDPYRKDGLREFDHLPLDKPERAQETASSRQ
;
A
#
# COMPACT_ATOMS: atom_id res chain seq x y z
N MET A 1 57.33 22.80 54.35
CA MET A 1 56.98 21.49 53.75
C MET A 1 55.89 20.90 54.64
N SER A 2 54.68 20.51 54.22
CA SER A 2 54.05 20.36 52.91
C SER A 2 52.53 20.34 53.18
N HIS A 3 51.78 21.28 52.60
CA HIS A 3 50.33 21.18 52.53
C HIS A 3 49.99 20.05 51.56
N THR A 4 49.49 18.93 52.07
CA THR A 4 48.95 17.84 51.27
C THR A 4 47.55 18.23 50.79
N THR A 5 47.50 18.95 49.66
CA THR A 5 46.28 19.05 48.86
C THR A 5 45.90 17.65 48.36
N SER A 6 44.86 17.08 48.94
CA SER A 6 44.24 15.85 48.45
C SER A 6 43.76 16.07 47.00
N PRO A 7 44.15 15.23 46.02
CA PRO A 7 43.76 15.42 44.65
C PRO A 7 42.25 15.19 44.54
N ALA A 8 41.52 16.22 44.06
CA ALA A 8 40.10 16.12 43.75
C ALA A 8 39.86 14.90 42.85
N ALA A 9 39.27 13.85 43.42
CA ALA A 9 38.91 12.65 42.70
C ALA A 9 38.07 13.05 41.48
N ARG A 10 38.61 12.89 40.26
CA ARG A 10 37.84 13.01 39.03
C ARG A 10 36.65 12.07 39.16
N LYS A 11 35.45 12.61 39.37
CA LYS A 11 34.20 11.84 39.37
C LYS A 11 34.12 11.08 38.05
N ARG A 12 34.41 9.78 38.08
CA ARG A 12 34.29 8.89 36.92
C ARG A 12 32.82 8.88 36.49
N VAL A 13 32.59 8.91 35.18
CA VAL A 13 31.25 8.82 34.60
C VAL A 13 30.68 7.45 34.94
N ASP A 14 29.46 7.41 35.50
CA ASP A 14 28.74 6.16 35.79
C ASP A 14 28.09 5.61 34.50
N TRP A 15 28.90 4.93 33.69
CA TRP A 15 28.45 4.31 32.43
C TRP A 15 27.36 3.26 32.62
N ALA A 16 27.42 2.49 33.71
CA ALA A 16 26.39 1.49 34.01
C ALA A 16 25.05 2.16 34.37
N GLY A 17 25.07 3.28 35.10
CA GLY A 17 23.87 4.07 35.37
C GLY A 17 23.26 4.68 34.10
N LEU A 18 24.09 5.18 33.18
CA LEU A 18 23.64 5.64 31.86
C LEU A 18 23.01 4.52 31.04
N GLY A 19 23.61 3.33 31.05
CA GLY A 19 23.06 2.15 30.39
C GLY A 19 21.68 1.76 30.90
N TRP A 20 21.48 1.74 32.23
CA TRP A 20 20.16 1.46 32.82
C TRP A 20 19.13 2.53 32.50
N LEU A 21 19.51 3.81 32.47
CA LEU A 21 18.62 4.91 32.06
C LEU A 21 18.21 4.78 30.59
N LEU A 22 19.16 4.49 29.71
CA LEU A 22 18.87 4.30 28.29
C LEU A 22 17.97 3.08 28.08
N LEU A 23 18.26 1.96 28.75
CA LEU A 23 17.44 0.75 28.68
C LEU A 23 16.01 1.02 29.17
N PHE A 24 15.84 1.77 30.26
CA PHE A 24 14.52 2.15 30.77
C PHE A 24 13.72 2.97 29.76
N PHE A 25 14.30 3.99 29.14
CA PHE A 25 13.59 4.78 28.13
C PHE A 25 13.37 4.01 26.82
N TRP A 26 14.36 3.23 26.41
CA TRP A 26 14.29 2.38 25.23
C TRP A 26 13.19 1.34 25.36
N TYR A 27 12.98 0.77 26.54
CA TYR A 27 11.94 -0.24 26.79
C TYR A 27 10.57 0.14 26.21
N PHE A 28 10.19 1.43 26.33
CA PHE A 28 8.87 1.89 25.91
C PHE A 28 8.64 1.92 24.40
N SER A 29 9.68 2.16 23.60
CA SER A 29 9.58 2.14 22.13
C SER A 29 10.12 0.85 21.54
N GLY A 30 11.20 0.34 22.13
CA GLY A 30 12.04 -0.73 21.64
C GLY A 30 11.40 -2.10 21.71
N VAL A 31 10.56 -2.39 22.72
CA VAL A 31 9.89 -3.70 22.83
C VAL A 31 8.93 -3.89 21.66
N THR A 32 8.03 -2.93 21.40
CA THR A 32 7.07 -3.04 20.29
C THR A 32 7.80 -3.12 18.95
N GLN A 33 8.82 -2.29 18.72
CA GLN A 33 9.60 -2.31 17.49
C GLN A 33 10.46 -3.59 17.33
N ALA A 34 10.93 -4.19 18.43
CA ALA A 34 11.59 -5.49 18.40
C ALA A 34 10.61 -6.59 18.01
N LEU A 35 9.40 -6.59 18.58
CA LEU A 35 8.36 -7.54 18.22
C LEU A 35 7.96 -7.43 16.75
N LEU A 36 7.82 -6.21 16.21
CA LEU A 36 7.55 -5.95 14.79
C LEU A 36 8.69 -6.41 13.87
N LEU A 37 9.94 -6.26 14.30
CA LEU A 37 11.11 -6.74 13.55
C LEU A 37 11.19 -8.27 13.54
N PHE A 38 11.08 -8.91 14.71
CA PHE A 38 11.24 -10.36 14.86
C PHE A 38 10.05 -11.17 14.35
N SER A 39 8.86 -10.57 14.27
CA SER A 39 7.70 -11.18 13.60
C SER A 39 7.77 -11.10 12.07
N GLY A 40 8.74 -10.38 11.50
CA GLY A 40 8.85 -10.17 10.07
C GLY A 40 7.88 -9.13 9.50
N THR A 41 7.07 -8.48 10.35
CA THR A 41 6.09 -7.45 9.94
C THR A 41 6.76 -6.23 9.31
N THR A 42 7.88 -5.75 9.88
CA THR A 42 8.59 -4.55 9.40
C THR A 42 10.10 -4.75 9.33
N GLY A 43 10.80 -3.90 8.56
CA GLY A 43 12.26 -3.88 8.48
C GLY A 43 12.97 -3.21 9.67
N PHE A 44 14.31 -3.17 9.63
CA PHE A 44 15.17 -2.69 10.73
C PHE A 44 15.04 -1.19 11.09
N ALA A 45 14.47 -0.38 10.20
CA ALA A 45 14.45 1.08 10.36
C ALA A 45 13.73 1.54 11.63
N GLY A 46 12.54 1.00 11.92
CA GLY A 46 11.74 1.36 13.10
C GLY A 46 12.45 1.04 14.41
N PHE A 47 13.04 -0.15 14.51
CA PHE A 47 13.86 -0.57 15.66
C PHE A 47 15.06 0.36 15.89
N ARG A 48 15.80 0.68 14.81
CA ARG A 48 16.93 1.59 14.87
C ARG A 48 16.51 2.98 15.37
N ASP A 49 15.45 3.54 14.79
CA ASP A 49 15.02 4.90 15.12
C ASP A 49 14.44 4.98 16.54
N ALA A 50 13.73 3.95 17.01
CA ALA A 50 13.33 3.82 18.41
C ALA A 50 14.53 3.80 19.38
N PHE A 51 15.63 3.14 19.01
CA PHE A 51 16.86 3.15 19.80
C PHE A 51 17.47 4.56 19.95
N PHE A 52 17.69 5.24 18.82
CA PHE A 52 18.30 6.56 18.85
C PHE A 52 17.41 7.59 19.54
N LEU A 53 16.12 7.63 19.24
CA LEU A 53 15.22 8.62 19.84
C LEU A 53 14.99 8.42 21.33
N SER A 54 15.07 7.18 21.81
CA SER A 54 15.01 6.92 23.25
C SER A 54 16.18 7.54 24.01
N SER A 55 17.32 7.78 23.34
CA SER A 55 18.46 8.49 23.93
C SER A 55 18.19 9.97 24.20
N LEU A 56 17.22 10.60 23.52
CA LEU A 56 16.84 11.99 23.78
C LEU A 56 16.31 12.20 25.20
N TRP A 57 15.66 11.18 25.78
CA TRP A 57 15.13 11.22 27.15
C TRP A 57 16.23 11.25 28.22
N LEU A 58 17.49 10.98 27.86
CA LEU A 58 18.62 11.18 28.75
C LEU A 58 18.88 12.68 29.03
N ALA A 59 18.58 13.57 28.08
CA ALA A 59 18.85 14.99 28.20
C ALA A 59 18.22 15.64 29.45
N PRO A 60 16.90 15.55 29.71
CA PRO A 60 16.30 16.15 30.90
C PRO A 60 16.84 15.57 32.21
N VAL A 61 17.14 14.26 32.23
CA VAL A 61 17.69 13.57 33.40
C VAL A 61 19.12 14.04 33.70
N LEU A 62 19.94 14.28 32.67
CA LEU A 62 21.32 14.76 32.80
C LEU A 62 21.41 16.23 33.22
N LEU A 63 20.42 17.05 32.87
CA LEU A 63 20.34 18.45 33.29
C LEU A 63 20.01 18.58 34.78
N VAL A 64 19.26 17.63 35.35
CA VAL A 64 18.81 17.67 36.75
C VAL A 64 19.15 16.38 37.54
N PRO A 65 20.45 16.05 37.76
CA PRO A 65 20.86 14.77 38.36
C PRO A 65 20.31 14.49 39.76
N ARG A 66 20.01 15.55 40.53
CA ARG A 66 19.41 15.43 41.87
C ARG A 66 18.02 14.80 41.84
N PHE A 67 17.30 14.93 40.73
CA PHE A 67 15.94 14.44 40.56
C PHE A 67 15.86 13.30 39.52
N THR A 68 16.99 12.67 39.17
CA THR A 68 17.04 11.62 38.13
C THR A 68 15.91 10.58 38.24
N ARG A 69 15.68 10.01 39.43
CA ARG A 69 14.62 9.00 39.62
C ARG A 69 13.21 9.56 39.45
N ALA A 70 12.97 10.79 39.91
CA ALA A 70 11.67 11.46 39.81
C ALA A 70 11.39 11.90 38.36
N THR A 71 12.35 12.53 37.70
CA THR A 71 12.26 12.92 36.28
C THR A 71 12.07 11.70 35.38
N ALA A 72 12.83 10.61 35.62
CA ALA A 72 12.65 9.36 34.89
C ALA A 72 11.27 8.73 35.15
N ALA A 73 10.73 8.81 36.37
CA ALA A 73 9.39 8.32 36.66
C ALA A 73 8.31 9.09 35.89
N VAL A 74 8.38 10.43 35.89
CA VAL A 74 7.41 11.30 35.21
C VAL A 74 7.43 11.06 33.70
N ILE A 75 8.63 11.08 33.10
CA ILE A 75 8.78 10.78 31.66
C ILE A 75 8.32 9.35 31.38
N GLY A 76 8.76 8.39 32.18
CA GLY A 76 8.41 6.98 32.04
C GLY A 76 6.92 6.71 32.12
N LEU A 77 6.16 7.44 32.95
CA LEU A 77 4.70 7.32 33.02
C LEU A 77 4.03 7.74 31.70
N VAL A 78 4.50 8.85 31.10
CA VAL A 78 4.00 9.32 29.79
C VAL A 78 4.36 8.32 28.69
N LEU A 79 5.61 7.85 28.66
CA LEU A 79 6.07 6.86 27.68
C LEU A 79 5.35 5.52 27.83
N TRP A 80 5.13 5.06 29.06
CA TRP A 80 4.36 3.87 29.37
C TRP A 80 2.94 4.00 28.82
N GLY A 81 2.20 5.05 29.18
CA GLY A 81 0.83 5.26 28.69
C GLY A 81 0.76 5.27 27.15
N ALA A 82 1.67 5.98 26.49
CA ALA A 82 1.73 6.02 25.03
C ALA A 82 2.09 4.67 24.40
N SER A 83 2.98 3.89 25.03
CA SER A 83 3.43 2.58 24.54
C SER A 83 2.35 1.51 24.57
N LEU A 84 1.40 1.60 25.52
CA LEU A 84 0.31 0.63 25.63
C LEU A 84 -0.52 0.59 24.35
N VAL A 85 -0.78 1.74 23.73
CA VAL A 85 -1.57 1.82 22.48
C VAL A 85 -0.91 1.00 21.37
N GLY A 86 0.36 1.27 21.07
CA GLY A 86 1.09 0.57 20.01
C GLY A 86 1.32 -0.91 20.32
N LEU A 87 1.59 -1.25 21.58
CA LEU A 87 1.80 -2.63 22.01
C LEU A 87 0.50 -3.45 21.94
N SER A 88 -0.62 -2.88 22.39
CA SER A 88 -1.94 -3.52 22.28
C SER A 88 -2.34 -3.71 20.82
N TYR A 89 -2.11 -2.71 19.98
CA TYR A 89 -2.41 -2.79 18.55
C TYR A 89 -1.63 -3.92 17.87
N PHE A 90 -0.31 -4.02 18.13
CA PHE A 90 0.50 -5.13 17.65
C PHE A 90 0.02 -6.49 18.20
N GLY A 91 -0.34 -6.55 19.49
CA GLY A 91 -0.81 -7.79 20.12
C GLY A 91 -2.07 -8.36 19.48
N ILE A 92 -2.95 -7.49 18.95
CA ILE A 92 -4.20 -7.88 18.30
C ILE A 92 -3.99 -8.15 16.81
N TYR A 93 -3.41 -7.19 16.08
CA TYR A 93 -3.39 -7.21 14.62
C TYR A 93 -2.07 -7.68 14.02
N ARG A 94 -1.00 -7.82 14.82
CA ARG A 94 0.37 -8.03 14.33
C ARG A 94 0.83 -6.95 13.34
N GLN A 95 0.24 -5.75 13.45
CA GLN A 95 0.54 -4.58 12.62
C GLN A 95 1.20 -3.46 13.44
N GLU A 96 1.92 -2.57 12.75
CA GLU A 96 2.46 -1.34 13.36
C GLU A 96 1.35 -0.29 13.55
N PHE A 97 1.41 0.45 14.67
CA PHE A 97 0.52 1.58 14.89
C PHE A 97 0.92 2.78 14.02
N SER A 98 0.08 3.14 13.05
CA SER A 98 0.32 4.20 12.05
C SER A 98 -0.74 5.30 12.10
N GLN A 99 -0.55 6.35 11.31
CA GLN A 99 -1.58 7.36 11.08
C GLN A 99 -2.86 6.78 10.44
N SER A 100 -2.76 5.70 9.67
CA SER A 100 -3.92 4.98 9.10
C SER A 100 -4.77 4.33 10.19
N VAL A 101 -4.13 3.83 11.25
CA VAL A 101 -4.85 3.30 12.44
C VAL A 101 -5.65 4.42 13.10
N ILE A 102 -5.04 5.60 13.27
CA ILE A 102 -5.72 6.77 13.85
C ILE A 102 -6.95 7.15 13.02
N PHE A 103 -6.81 7.16 11.69
CA PHE A 103 -7.93 7.41 10.78
C PHE A 103 -9.04 6.39 10.94
N VAL A 104 -8.74 5.10 10.86
CA VAL A 104 -9.76 4.04 11.01
C VAL A 104 -10.43 4.12 12.38
N MET A 105 -9.70 4.42 13.46
CA MET A 105 -10.29 4.59 14.79
C MET A 105 -11.27 5.77 14.89
N PHE A 106 -11.03 6.88 14.18
CA PHE A 106 -11.89 8.06 14.22
C PHE A 106 -13.03 8.01 13.19
N GLU A 107 -12.83 7.36 12.05
CA GLU A 107 -13.86 7.20 11.02
C GLU A 107 -14.75 5.97 11.21
N SER A 108 -14.29 4.94 11.94
CA SER A 108 -15.15 3.81 12.32
C SER A 108 -16.19 4.24 13.35
N ASN A 109 -17.39 3.65 13.26
CA ASN A 109 -18.44 3.94 14.21
C ASN A 109 -18.03 3.47 15.62
N THR A 110 -18.37 4.22 16.66
CA THR A 110 -18.12 3.87 18.07
C THR A 110 -18.65 2.48 18.46
N ALA A 111 -19.70 2.00 17.80
CA ALA A 111 -20.22 0.64 17.97
C ALA A 111 -19.26 -0.43 17.40
N GLU A 112 -18.67 -0.19 16.22
CA GLU A 112 -17.70 -1.10 15.61
C GLU A 112 -16.42 -1.15 16.44
N ALA A 113 -15.86 0.00 16.84
CA ALA A 113 -14.67 0.05 17.68
C ALA A 113 -14.86 -0.67 19.03
N GLY A 114 -16.07 -0.58 19.62
CA GLY A 114 -16.44 -1.26 20.87
C GLY A 114 -16.60 -2.78 20.72
N GLU A 115 -17.33 -3.24 19.70
CA GLU A 115 -17.47 -4.66 19.39
C GLU A 115 -16.11 -5.30 19.09
N TYR A 116 -15.27 -4.63 18.29
CA TYR A 116 -13.92 -5.10 17.98
C TYR A 116 -13.02 -5.18 19.22
N PHE A 117 -13.03 -4.17 20.10
CA PHE A 117 -12.24 -4.23 21.33
C PHE A 117 -12.65 -5.42 22.20
N SER A 118 -13.95 -5.69 22.31
CA SER A 118 -14.47 -6.83 23.08
C SER A 118 -14.10 -8.19 22.47
N GLN A 119 -14.05 -8.28 21.13
CA GLN A 119 -13.76 -9.52 20.41
C GLN A 119 -12.28 -9.90 20.45
N TYR A 120 -11.39 -8.90 20.47
CA TYR A 120 -9.94 -9.12 20.44
C TYR A 120 -9.26 -9.01 21.82
N PHE A 121 -9.96 -8.49 22.83
CA PHE A 121 -9.44 -8.46 24.20
C PHE A 121 -9.33 -9.90 24.74
N SER A 122 -8.11 -10.38 24.88
CA SER A 122 -7.81 -11.69 25.44
C SER A 122 -7.17 -11.57 26.81
N VAL A 123 -7.40 -12.57 27.68
CA VAL A 123 -6.70 -12.69 28.97
C VAL A 123 -5.18 -12.66 28.76
N TRP A 124 -4.69 -13.24 27.67
CA TRP A 124 -3.28 -13.21 27.28
C TRP A 124 -2.76 -11.80 27.01
N LEU A 125 -3.53 -10.95 26.34
CA LEU A 125 -3.18 -9.54 26.16
C LEU A 125 -3.09 -8.82 27.51
N GLY A 126 -4.06 -9.06 28.41
CA GLY A 126 -4.03 -8.52 29.77
C GLY A 126 -2.79 -8.95 30.55
N LEU A 127 -2.44 -10.24 30.52
CA LEU A 127 -1.23 -10.78 31.16
C LEU A 127 0.06 -10.20 30.55
N ALA A 128 0.11 -10.04 29.23
CA ALA A 128 1.25 -9.43 28.55
C ALA A 128 1.45 -7.96 28.96
N LEU A 129 0.37 -7.17 29.04
CA LEU A 129 0.43 -5.77 29.47
C LEU A 129 0.81 -5.65 30.96
N LEU A 130 0.35 -6.57 31.81
CA LEU A 130 0.76 -6.63 33.22
C LEU A 130 2.24 -6.97 33.37
N LEU A 131 2.74 -7.97 32.63
CA LEU A 131 4.16 -8.32 32.60
C LEU A 131 4.99 -7.14 32.08
N TYR A 132 4.51 -6.48 31.02
CA TYR A 132 5.15 -5.30 30.45
C TYR A 132 5.29 -4.16 31.48
N THR A 133 4.21 -3.88 32.21
CA THR A 133 4.19 -2.88 33.28
C THR A 133 5.09 -3.28 34.44
N LEU A 134 5.11 -4.56 34.82
CA LEU A 134 6.00 -5.08 35.87
C LEU A 134 7.47 -4.87 35.50
N VAL A 135 7.87 -5.20 34.28
CA VAL A 135 9.24 -5.00 33.80
C VAL A 135 9.59 -3.51 33.79
N ALA A 136 8.70 -2.62 33.33
CA ALA A 136 8.92 -1.17 33.40
C ALA A 136 9.20 -0.69 34.84
N VAL A 137 8.42 -1.16 35.82
CA VAL A 137 8.63 -0.83 37.24
C VAL A 137 9.94 -1.40 37.77
N LEU A 138 10.32 -2.64 37.39
CA LEU A 138 11.59 -3.25 37.78
C LEU A 138 12.78 -2.49 37.19
N LEU A 139 12.71 -2.06 35.93
CA LEU A 139 13.72 -1.23 35.28
C LEU A 139 13.84 0.13 35.99
N TRP A 140 12.71 0.78 36.30
CA TRP A 140 12.72 2.04 37.06
C TRP A 140 13.33 1.89 38.46
N LYS A 141 13.09 0.78 39.16
CA LYS A 141 13.71 0.50 40.46
C LYS A 141 15.24 0.40 40.38
N ARG A 142 15.80 0.03 39.22
CA ARG A 142 17.25 -0.01 38.95
C ARG A 142 17.84 1.34 38.53
N VAL A 143 17.01 2.33 38.19
CA VAL A 143 17.46 3.69 37.87
C VAL A 143 18.09 4.34 39.09
N ARG A 144 19.32 4.83 38.93
CA ARG A 144 20.08 5.53 39.96
C ARG A 144 20.50 6.93 39.49
N PRO A 145 20.76 7.88 40.41
CA PRO A 145 21.25 9.20 40.04
C PRO A 145 22.56 9.13 39.26
N VAL A 146 22.57 9.64 38.04
CA VAL A 146 23.77 9.73 37.20
C VAL A 146 24.21 11.19 37.12
N SER A 147 25.40 11.48 37.65
CA SER A 147 25.95 12.84 37.58
C SER A 147 27.15 12.89 36.63
N LEU A 148 27.03 13.68 35.56
CA LEU A 148 28.18 14.13 34.78
C LEU A 148 28.79 15.40 35.39
N PRO A 149 30.10 15.65 35.22
CA PRO A 149 30.71 16.94 35.51
C PRO A 149 29.95 18.08 34.81
N LEU A 150 29.79 19.23 35.46
CA LEU A 150 28.98 20.35 34.96
C LEU A 150 29.44 20.80 33.56
N ARG A 151 30.75 20.81 33.32
CA ARG A 151 31.38 21.16 32.03
C ARG A 151 31.04 20.20 30.89
N SER A 152 30.67 18.96 31.19
CA SER A 152 30.33 17.91 30.20
C SER A 152 28.83 17.71 30.00
N ARG A 153 27.96 18.30 30.83
CA ARG A 153 26.49 18.12 30.69
C ARG A 153 25.95 18.75 29.42
N LEU A 154 26.23 20.04 29.21
CA LEU A 154 25.73 20.78 28.05
C LEU A 154 26.27 20.22 26.73
N PRO A 155 27.58 19.88 26.59
CA PRO A 155 28.08 19.23 25.38
C PRO A 155 27.41 17.89 25.08
N VAL A 156 27.15 17.06 26.09
CA VAL A 156 26.46 15.77 25.88
C VAL A 156 25.01 15.96 25.47
N VAL A 157 24.28 16.90 26.10
CA VAL A 157 22.91 17.24 25.69
C VAL A 157 22.88 17.80 24.27
N ALA A 158 23.79 18.72 23.95
CA ALA A 158 23.93 19.25 22.60
C ALA A 158 24.25 18.14 21.60
N LEU A 159 25.13 17.20 21.93
CA LEU A 159 25.44 16.05 21.09
C LEU A 159 24.21 15.16 20.85
N LEU A 160 23.40 14.88 21.88
CA LEU A 160 22.16 14.10 21.74
C LEU A 160 21.17 14.79 20.81
N LEU A 161 20.98 16.11 20.95
CA LEU A 161 20.10 16.90 20.07
C LEU A 161 20.65 16.97 18.64
N VAL A 162 21.96 17.17 18.49
CA VAL A 162 22.60 17.22 17.18
C VAL A 162 22.49 15.88 16.47
N ALA A 163 22.82 14.77 17.14
CA ALA A 163 22.79 13.44 16.53
C ALA A 163 21.37 13.00 16.11
N ASN A 164 20.35 13.32 16.91
CA ASN A 164 18.99 12.86 16.67
C ASN A 164 18.13 13.80 15.82
N LEU A 165 18.37 15.12 15.88
CA LEU A 165 17.52 16.11 15.23
C LEU A 165 18.28 16.94 14.18
N VAL A 166 19.38 17.59 14.58
CA VAL A 166 20.07 18.56 13.71
C VAL A 166 20.80 17.89 12.55
N TYR A 167 21.58 16.83 12.81
CA TYR A 167 22.33 16.12 11.77
C TYR A 167 21.41 15.43 10.75
N PRO A 168 20.35 14.71 11.17
CA PRO A 168 19.36 14.18 10.22
C PRO A 168 18.71 15.28 9.39
N PHE A 169 18.31 16.40 10.00
CA PHE A 169 17.73 17.53 9.29
C PHE A 169 18.71 18.15 8.28
N TYR A 170 19.94 18.42 8.72
CA TYR A 170 21.03 18.93 7.88
C TYR A 170 21.30 18.02 6.69
N LYS A 171 21.37 16.70 6.92
CA LYS A 171 21.57 15.71 5.85
C LYS A 171 20.43 15.77 4.82
N GLN A 172 19.19 15.97 5.25
CA GLN A 172 18.05 16.07 4.33
C GLN A 172 18.09 17.37 3.50
N MET A 173 18.43 18.51 4.09
CA MET A 173 18.51 19.76 3.31
C MET A 173 19.75 19.84 2.43
N VAL A 174 20.93 19.51 2.97
CA VAL A 174 22.20 19.77 2.28
C VAL A 174 22.63 18.61 1.41
N THR A 175 22.55 17.37 1.92
CA THR A 175 23.01 16.20 1.16
C THR A 175 21.95 15.64 0.21
N GLN A 176 20.67 15.94 0.46
CA GLN A 176 19.56 15.46 -0.38
C GLN A 176 18.84 16.62 -1.09
N GLU A 177 19.36 17.85 -0.96
CA GLU A 177 18.85 19.06 -1.63
C GLU A 177 17.34 19.30 -1.44
N ARG A 178 16.79 18.83 -0.31
CA ARG A 178 15.36 18.99 -0.01
C ARG A 178 15.08 20.40 0.52
N ASN A 179 13.89 20.90 0.24
CA ASN A 179 13.40 22.11 0.89
C ASN A 179 13.19 21.88 2.41
N PHE A 180 13.01 22.97 3.14
CA PHE A 180 12.86 22.95 4.60
C PHE A 180 11.68 22.07 5.06
N ALA A 181 10.54 22.14 4.38
CA ALA A 181 9.33 21.41 4.76
C ALA A 181 9.52 19.90 4.62
N ASP A 182 10.07 19.44 3.49
CA ASP A 182 10.35 18.04 3.22
C ASP A 182 11.43 17.47 4.15
N ALA A 183 12.44 18.29 4.50
CA ALA A 183 13.45 17.91 5.48
C ALA A 183 12.85 17.74 6.89
N ALA A 184 11.98 18.66 7.31
CA ALA A 184 11.30 18.60 8.60
C ALA A 184 10.36 17.38 8.67
N GLU A 185 9.63 17.10 7.60
CA GLU A 185 8.76 15.93 7.49
C GLU A 185 9.57 14.62 7.61
N LYS A 186 10.72 14.51 6.93
CA LYS A 186 11.59 13.33 7.03
C LYS A 186 12.12 13.09 8.43
N VAL A 187 12.40 14.16 9.19
CA VAL A 187 12.76 14.03 10.60
C VAL A 187 11.57 13.56 11.42
N GLN A 188 10.36 14.08 11.19
CA GLN A 188 9.15 13.63 11.87
C GLN A 188 8.85 12.16 11.61
N GLN A 189 8.99 11.68 10.37
CA GLN A 189 8.82 10.26 10.01
C GLN A 189 9.79 9.35 10.77
N ARG A 190 11.03 9.81 11.02
CA ARG A 190 11.97 9.06 11.88
C ARG A 190 11.55 9.06 13.34
N MET A 191 10.82 10.09 13.79
CA MET A 191 10.30 10.18 15.16
C MET A 191 9.12 9.26 15.43
N GLU A 192 8.32 9.01 14.41
CA GLU A 192 7.05 8.27 14.48
C GLU A 192 7.12 6.85 15.08
N PRO A 193 8.18 6.03 14.92
CA PRO A 193 8.28 4.72 15.56
C PRO A 193 8.49 4.77 17.08
N ALA A 194 8.84 5.93 17.64
CA ALA A 194 9.19 6.08 19.06
C ALA A 194 8.06 6.74 19.86
N VAL A 195 7.84 6.29 21.10
CA VAL A 195 6.89 6.93 22.01
C VAL A 195 7.48 8.21 22.64
N PRO A 196 6.66 9.24 22.89
CA PRO A 196 5.24 9.36 22.57
C PRO A 196 4.99 9.95 21.17
N TRP A 197 6.06 10.16 20.40
CA TRP A 197 6.02 10.81 19.08
C TRP A 197 5.11 10.09 18.09
N GLN A 198 4.99 8.76 18.20
CA GLN A 198 4.04 7.97 17.41
C GLN A 198 2.61 8.54 17.44
N LEU A 199 2.15 9.01 18.61
CA LEU A 199 0.80 9.56 18.76
C LEU A 199 0.74 11.01 18.28
N LEU A 200 1.74 11.82 18.63
CA LEU A 200 1.75 13.26 18.30
C LEU A 200 1.97 13.51 16.80
N VAL A 201 2.98 12.87 16.22
CA VAL A 201 3.30 12.95 14.80
C VAL A 201 2.22 12.25 13.99
N GLY A 202 1.78 11.05 14.41
CA GLY A 202 0.68 10.33 13.76
C GLY A 202 -0.60 11.16 13.72
N TYR A 203 -1.00 11.78 14.84
CA TYR A 203 -2.21 12.62 14.89
C TYR A 203 -2.09 13.89 14.03
N ARG A 204 -0.91 14.55 14.04
CA ARG A 204 -0.67 15.71 13.19
C ARG A 204 -0.75 15.35 11.70
N GLN A 205 -0.12 14.25 11.30
CA GLN A 205 -0.18 13.77 9.93
C GLN A 205 -1.61 13.39 9.54
N TYR A 206 -2.34 12.68 10.41
CA TYR A 206 -3.77 12.38 10.22
C TYR A 206 -4.57 13.66 9.96
N ARG A 207 -4.44 14.70 10.80
CA ARG A 207 -5.13 15.98 10.59
C ARG A 207 -4.81 16.61 9.24
N GLN A 208 -3.54 16.66 8.87
CA GLN A 208 -3.13 17.22 7.57
C GLN A 208 -3.70 16.43 6.39
N GLN A 209 -3.71 15.10 6.46
CA GLN A 209 -4.29 14.28 5.39
C GLN A 209 -5.82 14.36 5.36
N LEU A 210 -6.47 14.48 6.51
CA LEU A 210 -7.90 14.66 6.61
C LEU A 210 -8.33 16.00 5.99
N ASP A 211 -7.63 17.10 6.30
CA ASP A 211 -7.94 18.42 5.74
C ASP A 211 -7.82 18.42 4.21
N ASN A 212 -6.72 17.86 3.67
CA ASN A 212 -6.53 17.72 2.22
C ASN A 212 -7.61 16.85 1.57
N MET A 213 -7.96 15.72 2.19
CA MET A 213 -8.99 14.81 1.68
C MET A 213 -10.37 15.47 1.70
N GLN A 214 -10.71 16.20 2.77
CA GLN A 214 -11.97 16.93 2.87
C GLN A 214 -12.07 18.04 1.82
N GLU A 215 -10.97 18.73 1.52
CA GLU A 215 -10.92 19.71 0.44
C GLU A 215 -11.21 19.06 -0.91
N LEU A 216 -10.55 17.94 -1.24
CA LEU A 216 -10.79 17.21 -2.48
C LEU A 216 -12.21 16.63 -2.58
N LEU A 217 -12.76 16.12 -1.48
CA LEU A 217 -14.15 15.65 -1.43
C LEU A 217 -15.14 16.81 -1.62
N ALA A 218 -14.88 17.97 -1.04
CA ALA A 218 -15.71 19.16 -1.21
C ALA A 218 -15.67 19.66 -2.67
N GLN A 219 -14.47 19.68 -3.28
CA GLN A 219 -14.32 20.00 -4.69
C GLN A 219 -15.09 19.01 -5.58
N ASN A 220 -14.97 17.70 -5.30
CA ASN A 220 -15.68 16.66 -6.03
C ASN A 220 -17.21 16.78 -5.87
N ALA A 221 -17.70 17.03 -4.66
CA ALA A 221 -19.13 17.20 -4.38
C ALA A 221 -19.72 18.46 -5.04
N ALA A 222 -18.90 19.46 -5.34
CA ALA A 222 -19.30 20.66 -6.06
C ALA A 222 -19.36 20.48 -7.60
N LEU A 223 -18.89 19.34 -8.13
CA LEU A 223 -18.94 19.06 -9.55
C LEU A 223 -20.39 18.91 -10.04
N PRO A 224 -20.72 19.45 -11.23
CA PRO A 224 -22.04 19.24 -11.80
C PRO A 224 -22.26 17.75 -12.10
N PRO A 225 -23.50 17.24 -11.95
CA PRO A 225 -23.82 15.87 -12.33
C PRO A 225 -23.64 15.67 -13.84
N LEU A 226 -23.42 14.41 -14.24
CA LEU A 226 -23.35 14.05 -15.66
C LEU A 226 -24.69 14.32 -16.34
N GLN A 227 -24.67 15.07 -17.44
CA GLN A 227 -25.87 15.42 -18.18
C GLN A 227 -26.36 14.26 -19.04
N ASN A 228 -27.68 14.16 -19.18
CA ASN A 228 -28.37 13.15 -19.97
C ASN A 228 -27.99 11.69 -19.63
N LEU A 229 -27.71 11.41 -18.34
CA LEU A 229 -27.46 10.05 -17.89
C LEU A 229 -28.68 9.15 -18.12
N ARG A 230 -28.48 8.10 -18.89
CA ARG A 230 -29.48 7.07 -19.23
C ARG A 230 -28.90 5.70 -18.96
N ASP A 231 -29.76 4.84 -18.43
CA ASP A 231 -29.48 3.44 -18.16
C ASP A 231 -30.37 2.57 -19.05
N SER A 232 -29.73 1.80 -19.94
CA SER A 232 -30.40 0.89 -20.86
C SER A 232 -30.37 -0.58 -20.41
N SER A 233 -29.87 -0.86 -19.20
CA SER A 233 -29.72 -2.23 -18.68
C SER A 233 -30.95 -2.77 -17.93
N GLY A 234 -32.06 -2.02 -17.94
CA GLY A 234 -33.33 -2.43 -17.32
C GLY A 234 -33.41 -2.16 -15.81
N THR A 235 -34.38 -2.80 -15.15
CA THR A 235 -34.67 -2.59 -13.71
C THR A 235 -34.36 -3.80 -12.83
N ALA A 236 -33.81 -4.88 -13.42
CA ALA A 236 -33.43 -6.06 -12.66
C ALA A 236 -32.30 -5.69 -11.67
N PRO A 237 -32.32 -6.21 -10.43
CA PRO A 237 -31.22 -6.03 -9.49
C PRO A 237 -29.90 -6.48 -10.12
N ARG A 238 -28.82 -5.72 -9.92
CA ARG A 238 -27.52 -5.99 -10.51
C ARG A 238 -26.36 -5.68 -9.58
N THR A 239 -25.31 -6.48 -9.68
CA THR A 239 -24.06 -6.26 -8.94
C THR A 239 -22.93 -6.15 -9.94
N LEU A 240 -22.22 -5.03 -9.95
CA LEU A 240 -21.08 -4.81 -10.82
C LEU A 240 -19.82 -4.76 -9.95
N VAL A 241 -18.78 -5.48 -10.36
CA VAL A 241 -17.54 -5.60 -9.58
C VAL A 241 -16.34 -5.10 -10.37
N LEU A 242 -15.53 -4.25 -9.75
CA LEU A 242 -14.24 -3.80 -10.27
C LEU A 242 -13.14 -4.22 -9.28
N VAL A 243 -12.25 -5.10 -9.72
CA VAL A 243 -11.07 -5.52 -8.96
C VAL A 243 -9.85 -4.79 -9.50
N LEU A 244 -9.29 -3.91 -8.69
CA LEU A 244 -8.07 -3.16 -8.94
C LEU A 244 -6.89 -3.95 -8.36
N GLY A 245 -6.08 -4.55 -9.24
CA GLY A 245 -4.79 -5.14 -8.91
C GLY A 245 -3.70 -4.08 -8.77
N GLU A 246 -2.53 -4.50 -8.30
CA GLU A 246 -1.39 -3.62 -8.04
C GLU A 246 -0.10 -4.27 -8.57
N SER A 247 0.65 -3.54 -9.40
CA SER A 247 1.97 -3.93 -9.89
C SER A 247 2.04 -5.26 -10.65
N THR A 248 0.92 -5.90 -11.03
CA THR A 248 0.92 -7.17 -11.76
C THR A 248 1.09 -6.94 -13.26
N THR A 249 2.24 -7.32 -13.80
CA THR A 249 2.43 -7.38 -15.26
C THR A 249 1.87 -8.68 -15.86
N ARG A 250 1.27 -8.58 -17.06
CA ARG A 250 0.85 -9.79 -17.81
C ARG A 250 2.03 -10.65 -18.28
N GLU A 251 3.24 -10.09 -18.33
CA GLU A 251 4.41 -10.80 -18.82
C GLU A 251 4.86 -11.94 -17.91
N HIS A 252 4.40 -11.95 -16.65
CA HIS A 252 4.66 -13.02 -15.69
C HIS A 252 3.42 -13.89 -15.41
N MET A 253 2.41 -13.86 -16.26
CA MET A 253 1.17 -14.65 -16.10
C MET A 253 1.09 -15.74 -17.15
N HIS A 254 1.06 -17.02 -16.74
CA HIS A 254 0.93 -18.17 -17.67
C HIS A 254 -0.30 -18.02 -18.59
N LEU A 255 -1.39 -17.46 -18.06
CA LEU A 255 -2.60 -17.10 -18.78
C LEU A 255 -2.36 -16.28 -20.04
N TYR A 256 -1.27 -15.50 -20.07
CA TYR A 256 -0.85 -14.65 -21.18
C TYR A 256 0.29 -15.24 -22.04
N GLY A 257 0.69 -16.49 -21.78
CA GLY A 257 1.75 -17.19 -22.50
C GLY A 257 3.11 -17.17 -21.80
N TYR A 258 3.17 -16.77 -20.53
CA TYR A 258 4.38 -16.89 -19.72
C TYR A 258 4.77 -18.37 -19.52
N ASN A 259 6.07 -18.65 -19.38
CA ASN A 259 6.61 -20.02 -19.40
C ASN A 259 6.49 -20.78 -18.08
N ARG A 260 6.26 -20.09 -16.95
CA ARG A 260 6.05 -20.69 -15.64
C ARG A 260 4.57 -20.70 -15.28
N ASP A 261 4.12 -21.75 -14.60
CA ASP A 261 2.74 -21.92 -14.11
C ASP A 261 2.41 -20.95 -12.96
N THR A 262 2.30 -19.66 -13.26
CA THR A 262 2.02 -18.61 -12.27
C THR A 262 0.53 -18.34 -12.10
N THR A 263 -0.34 -18.86 -12.96
CA THR A 263 -1.79 -18.56 -12.93
C THR A 263 -2.71 -19.80 -13.06
N PRO A 264 -2.44 -20.90 -12.36
CA PRO A 264 -3.14 -22.17 -12.58
C PRO A 264 -4.66 -22.06 -12.37
N ASN A 265 -5.14 -21.22 -11.43
CA ASN A 265 -6.57 -21.11 -11.16
C ASN A 265 -7.31 -20.34 -12.25
N LEU A 266 -6.73 -19.23 -12.71
CA LEU A 266 -7.27 -18.44 -13.82
C LEU A 266 -7.16 -19.19 -15.15
N ASP A 267 -6.12 -19.99 -15.36
CA ASP A 267 -6.00 -20.88 -16.52
C ASP A 267 -7.11 -21.92 -16.55
N ALA A 268 -7.36 -22.58 -15.42
CA ALA A 268 -8.46 -23.53 -15.29
C ALA A 268 -9.82 -22.86 -15.50
N LEU A 269 -10.03 -21.64 -14.98
CA LEU A 269 -11.25 -20.88 -15.21
C LEU A 269 -11.42 -20.52 -16.69
N ALA A 270 -10.39 -20.01 -17.36
CA ALA A 270 -10.45 -19.64 -18.77
C ALA A 270 -10.72 -20.86 -19.68
N ALA A 271 -10.24 -22.04 -19.29
CA ALA A 271 -10.48 -23.29 -20.03
C ALA A 271 -11.91 -23.85 -19.81
N SER A 272 -12.53 -23.61 -18.65
CA SER A 272 -13.80 -24.24 -18.27
C SER A 272 -15.01 -23.31 -18.33
N ASP A 273 -14.82 -21.99 -18.24
CA ASP A 273 -15.88 -21.00 -18.16
C ASP A 273 -15.81 -20.00 -19.33
N LYS A 274 -16.76 -20.13 -20.25
CA LYS A 274 -16.87 -19.24 -21.43
C LYS A 274 -17.25 -17.80 -21.07
N GLY A 275 -17.72 -17.56 -19.84
CA GLY A 275 -18.01 -16.22 -19.33
C GLY A 275 -16.76 -15.39 -19.03
N LEU A 276 -15.57 -16.02 -18.94
CA LEU A 276 -14.31 -15.32 -18.74
C LEU A 276 -13.66 -14.92 -20.07
N THR A 277 -13.56 -13.61 -20.30
CA THR A 277 -12.81 -13.02 -21.42
C THR A 277 -11.46 -12.50 -20.94
N VAL A 278 -10.39 -12.91 -21.62
CA VAL A 278 -8.99 -12.50 -21.32
C VAL A 278 -8.52 -11.53 -22.40
N PHE A 279 -8.44 -10.24 -22.08
CA PHE A 279 -7.99 -9.22 -23.05
C PHE A 279 -6.46 -9.17 -23.11
N ARG A 280 -5.91 -9.41 -24.30
CA ARG A 280 -4.49 -9.71 -24.52
C ARG A 280 -3.60 -8.48 -24.70
N ASP A 281 -4.17 -7.32 -25.06
CA ASP A 281 -3.39 -6.14 -25.45
C ASP A 281 -3.79 -4.83 -24.73
N VAL A 282 -3.92 -4.90 -23.41
CA VAL A 282 -4.21 -3.74 -22.54
C VAL A 282 -2.95 -3.18 -21.90
N VAL A 283 -2.76 -1.86 -21.91
CA VAL A 283 -1.64 -1.22 -21.22
C VAL A 283 -2.11 -0.16 -20.25
N SER A 284 -1.36 -0.02 -19.16
CA SER A 284 -1.47 1.11 -18.27
C SER A 284 -0.90 2.37 -18.92
N PRO A 285 -1.46 3.56 -18.65
CA PRO A 285 -0.87 4.82 -19.08
C PRO A 285 0.35 5.24 -18.26
N ARG A 286 0.41 4.87 -16.97
CA ARG A 286 1.42 5.38 -16.02
C ARG A 286 1.85 4.28 -15.05
N PRO A 287 3.15 4.18 -14.70
CA PRO A 287 3.67 3.09 -13.87
C PRO A 287 3.63 3.43 -12.37
N TYR A 288 2.71 4.30 -11.93
CA TYR A 288 2.57 4.70 -10.52
C TYR A 288 1.09 4.74 -10.12
N THR A 289 0.76 4.05 -9.02
CA THR A 289 -0.60 3.77 -8.55
C THR A 289 -1.50 5.01 -8.50
N ILE A 290 -1.09 6.10 -7.85
CA ILE A 290 -1.99 7.26 -7.67
C ILE A 290 -2.24 7.97 -8.99
N GLU A 291 -1.18 8.14 -9.76
CA GLU A 291 -1.21 8.79 -11.06
C GLU A 291 -2.10 8.03 -12.05
N VAL A 292 -2.03 6.69 -12.07
CA VAL A 292 -2.93 5.89 -12.91
C VAL A 292 -4.36 5.84 -12.35
N MET A 293 -4.55 5.81 -11.03
CA MET A 293 -5.88 5.83 -10.41
C MET A 293 -6.66 7.11 -10.76
N GLN A 294 -5.97 8.25 -10.89
CA GLN A 294 -6.57 9.50 -11.37
C GLN A 294 -7.15 9.36 -12.78
N GLN A 295 -6.61 8.48 -13.63
CA GLN A 295 -7.06 8.30 -15.01
C GLN A 295 -8.09 7.17 -15.12
N ILE A 296 -7.82 5.99 -14.54
CA ILE A 296 -8.73 4.84 -14.70
C ILE A 296 -10.06 5.01 -13.97
N LEU A 297 -10.11 5.84 -12.92
CA LEU A 297 -11.32 6.12 -12.14
C LEU A 297 -12.01 7.43 -12.53
N THR A 298 -11.53 8.16 -13.53
CA THR A 298 -12.13 9.43 -13.97
C THR A 298 -12.12 9.55 -15.51
N PHE A 299 -12.42 10.73 -16.04
CA PHE A 299 -12.29 11.05 -17.47
C PHE A 299 -10.91 11.64 -17.83
N GLY A 300 -9.95 11.61 -16.90
CA GLY A 300 -8.56 11.96 -17.13
C GLY A 300 -7.84 10.96 -18.03
N ASP A 301 -7.04 11.48 -18.95
CA ASP A 301 -6.13 10.70 -19.80
C ASP A 301 -4.82 11.48 -19.98
N GLU A 302 -3.84 10.92 -20.69
CA GLU A 302 -2.52 11.56 -20.88
C GLU A 302 -2.60 12.94 -21.53
N GLN A 303 -3.63 13.17 -22.35
CA GLN A 303 -3.80 14.44 -23.07
C GLN A 303 -4.59 15.47 -22.26
N ASN A 304 -5.44 15.00 -21.34
CA ASN A 304 -6.30 15.82 -20.50
C ASN A 304 -6.16 15.38 -19.02
N PRO A 305 -4.96 15.44 -18.44
CA PRO A 305 -4.69 14.82 -17.15
C PRO A 305 -5.50 15.46 -16.02
N ASP A 306 -5.76 16.77 -16.07
CA ASP A 306 -6.47 17.51 -15.00
C ASP A 306 -7.97 17.20 -14.88
N ARG A 307 -8.55 16.39 -15.78
CA ARG A 307 -9.99 16.05 -15.74
C ARG A 307 -10.39 15.27 -14.49
N PHE A 308 -9.46 14.66 -13.77
CA PHE A 308 -9.76 14.04 -12.47
C PHE A 308 -10.23 15.06 -11.41
N LEU A 309 -9.93 16.35 -11.59
CA LEU A 309 -10.36 17.43 -10.70
C LEU A 309 -11.65 18.11 -11.19
N THR A 310 -11.90 18.13 -12.50
CA THR A 310 -12.96 18.94 -13.11
C THR A 310 -14.16 18.13 -13.57
N ASP A 311 -14.03 16.81 -13.72
CA ASP A 311 -15.08 15.92 -14.19
C ASP A 311 -15.48 14.92 -13.10
N PRO A 312 -16.75 14.46 -13.08
CA PRO A 312 -17.19 13.41 -12.17
C PRO A 312 -16.36 12.13 -12.32
N SER A 313 -16.05 11.48 -11.20
CA SER A 313 -15.39 10.18 -11.17
C SER A 313 -16.34 9.05 -11.59
N LEU A 314 -15.79 7.86 -11.83
CA LEU A 314 -16.54 6.62 -11.98
C LEU A 314 -17.45 6.37 -10.77
N ILE A 315 -17.00 6.69 -9.54
CA ILE A 315 -17.83 6.55 -8.34
C ILE A 315 -19.01 7.50 -8.39
N ASN A 316 -18.81 8.76 -8.82
CA ASN A 316 -19.91 9.70 -9.00
C ASN A 316 -20.91 9.21 -10.06
N LEU A 317 -20.43 8.69 -11.20
CA LEU A 317 -21.25 8.09 -12.24
C LEU A 317 -22.13 6.95 -11.69
N MET A 318 -21.53 6.00 -10.97
CA MET A 318 -22.26 4.84 -10.45
C MET A 318 -23.29 5.25 -9.39
N LYS A 319 -22.96 6.21 -8.51
CA LYS A 319 -23.92 6.78 -7.54
C LYS A 319 -25.06 7.50 -8.24
N GLN A 320 -24.76 8.30 -9.27
CA GLN A 320 -25.78 9.00 -10.05
C GLN A 320 -26.70 8.00 -10.79
N ALA A 321 -26.18 6.85 -11.21
CA ALA A 321 -26.95 5.75 -11.79
C ALA A 321 -27.73 4.90 -10.74
N GLY A 322 -27.74 5.32 -9.47
CA GLY A 322 -28.53 4.69 -8.41
C GLY A 322 -27.91 3.42 -7.81
N TYR A 323 -26.60 3.21 -7.96
CA TYR A 323 -25.89 2.11 -7.31
C TYR A 323 -25.47 2.49 -5.91
N LYS A 324 -25.62 1.55 -4.97
CA LYS A 324 -24.88 1.59 -3.70
C LYS A 324 -23.44 1.18 -3.96
N THR A 325 -22.49 1.99 -3.52
CA THR A 325 -21.07 1.86 -3.83
C THR A 325 -20.27 1.38 -2.64
N PHE A 326 -19.38 0.41 -2.87
CA PHE A 326 -18.50 -0.18 -1.86
C PHE A 326 -17.04 -0.05 -2.30
N TRP A 327 -16.15 0.26 -1.35
CA TRP A 327 -14.71 0.25 -1.56
C TRP A 327 -14.04 -0.65 -0.53
N ILE A 328 -13.62 -1.85 -0.92
CA ILE A 328 -12.94 -2.81 -0.05
C ILE A 328 -11.46 -2.77 -0.41
N THR A 329 -10.58 -2.45 0.54
CA THR A 329 -9.17 -2.29 0.22
C THR A 329 -8.21 -2.85 1.27
N ASN A 330 -7.20 -3.54 0.75
CA ASN A 330 -6.02 -3.98 1.51
C ASN A 330 -4.78 -3.10 1.25
N GLN A 331 -4.95 -2.03 0.47
CA GLN A 331 -3.93 -1.00 0.29
C GLN A 331 -3.88 -0.09 1.51
N GLN A 332 -2.70 0.48 1.79
CA GLN A 332 -2.59 1.46 2.87
C GLN A 332 -3.35 2.72 2.50
N THR A 333 -4.20 3.16 3.42
CA THR A 333 -4.92 4.42 3.30
C THR A 333 -4.28 5.48 4.20
N MET A 334 -4.54 6.76 3.94
CA MET A 334 -4.06 7.86 4.80
C MET A 334 -2.53 8.01 4.93
N THR A 335 -1.77 7.83 3.86
CA THR A 335 -0.41 8.40 3.75
C THR A 335 -0.47 9.68 2.91
N LYS A 336 0.52 10.58 3.03
CA LYS A 336 0.63 11.77 2.14
C LYS A 336 0.54 11.40 0.65
N ARG A 337 1.10 10.25 0.30
CA ARG A 337 1.07 9.71 -1.05
C ARG A 337 -0.36 9.24 -1.39
N ASN A 338 -1.00 8.47 -0.51
CA ASN A 338 -2.26 7.81 -0.79
C ASN A 338 -3.51 8.64 -0.45
N THR A 339 -3.39 9.95 -0.20
CA THR A 339 -4.53 10.84 0.10
C THR A 339 -5.55 10.87 -1.04
N MET A 340 -5.09 10.89 -2.29
CA MET A 340 -5.98 10.79 -3.46
C MET A 340 -6.73 9.45 -3.50
N LEU A 341 -6.05 8.34 -3.22
CA LEU A 341 -6.68 7.02 -3.16
C LEU A 341 -7.74 6.94 -2.04
N THR A 342 -7.41 7.52 -0.88
CA THR A 342 -8.33 7.63 0.25
C THR A 342 -9.55 8.48 -0.13
N THR A 343 -9.33 9.58 -0.86
CA THR A 343 -10.40 10.44 -1.39
C THR A 343 -11.35 9.65 -2.28
N PHE A 344 -10.86 8.87 -3.24
CA PHE A 344 -11.72 8.00 -4.07
C PHE A 344 -12.51 6.99 -3.24
N SER A 345 -11.88 6.35 -2.25
CA SER A 345 -12.58 5.41 -1.37
C SER A 345 -13.71 6.07 -0.57
N GLN A 346 -13.50 7.30 -0.11
CA GLN A 346 -14.47 8.08 0.67
C GLN A 346 -15.59 8.69 -0.18
N GLN A 347 -15.49 8.66 -1.52
CA GLN A 347 -16.63 8.97 -2.40
C GLN A 347 -17.70 7.85 -2.36
N THR A 348 -17.33 6.63 -1.98
CA THR A 348 -18.25 5.49 -1.90
C THR A 348 -19.14 5.54 -0.65
N ASP A 349 -20.23 4.78 -0.67
CA ASP A 349 -21.18 4.72 0.47
C ASP A 349 -20.66 3.84 1.61
N VAL A 350 -19.84 2.83 1.29
CA VAL A 350 -19.30 1.87 2.27
C VAL A 350 -17.81 1.61 1.99
N PRO A 351 -16.90 2.42 2.56
CA PRO A 351 -15.47 2.13 2.56
C PRO A 351 -15.10 1.09 3.65
N VAL A 352 -14.22 0.15 3.31
CA VAL A 352 -13.71 -0.91 4.21
C VAL A 352 -12.18 -0.97 4.09
N TYR A 353 -11.49 -0.67 5.19
CA TYR A 353 -10.03 -0.60 5.26
C TYR A 353 -9.46 -1.78 6.05
N LEU A 354 -8.59 -2.58 5.42
CA LEU A 354 -8.08 -3.83 5.98
C LEU A 354 -6.59 -3.74 6.37
N ASN A 355 -5.83 -2.85 5.71
CA ASN A 355 -4.41 -2.66 5.95
C ASN A 355 -4.12 -1.30 6.59
N ASN A 356 -3.66 -1.34 7.85
CA ASN A 356 -3.35 -0.14 8.62
C ASN A 356 -1.86 -0.04 8.96
N GLN A 357 -1.01 -0.81 8.28
CA GLN A 357 0.44 -0.74 8.44
C GLN A 357 0.98 0.63 8.02
N ARG A 358 2.11 1.05 8.60
CA ARG A 358 2.76 2.33 8.23
C ARG A 358 3.51 2.27 6.90
N ASN A 359 4.06 1.11 6.55
CA ASN A 359 4.90 0.90 5.37
C ASN A 359 4.27 -0.14 4.45
N GLN A 360 4.06 0.21 3.18
CA GLN A 360 3.42 -0.64 2.18
C GLN A 360 4.13 -1.99 2.01
N ASN A 361 5.42 -2.02 2.32
CA ASN A 361 6.26 -3.21 2.25
C ASN A 361 6.19 -4.05 3.54
N ALA A 362 5.20 -3.83 4.41
CA ALA A 362 4.91 -4.73 5.53
C ALA A 362 4.13 -5.97 5.04
N SER A 363 4.26 -7.10 5.75
CA SER A 363 3.50 -8.31 5.41
C SER A 363 2.00 -8.11 5.65
N GLN A 364 1.20 -8.26 4.60
CA GLN A 364 -0.26 -8.30 4.55
C GLN A 364 -0.66 -9.05 3.27
N TYR A 365 -1.61 -9.98 3.39
CA TYR A 365 -2.07 -10.82 2.28
C TYR A 365 -3.46 -10.39 1.84
N ASP A 366 -3.76 -10.54 0.55
CA ASP A 366 -5.01 -10.05 -0.04
C ASP A 366 -6.23 -10.96 0.16
N ASP A 367 -6.07 -12.18 0.69
CA ASP A 367 -7.23 -13.04 1.01
C ASP A 367 -8.17 -12.44 2.07
N VAL A 368 -7.68 -11.49 2.87
CA VAL A 368 -8.48 -10.71 3.82
C VAL A 368 -9.64 -9.94 3.17
N VAL A 369 -9.59 -9.66 1.86
CA VAL A 369 -10.68 -8.98 1.13
C VAL A 369 -11.88 -9.89 0.87
N LEU A 370 -11.71 -11.22 0.95
CA LEU A 370 -12.74 -12.18 0.55
C LEU A 370 -13.98 -12.12 1.45
N ALA A 371 -13.79 -12.04 2.77
CA ALA A 371 -14.89 -11.93 3.73
C ALA A 371 -15.71 -10.63 3.60
N PRO A 372 -15.11 -9.42 3.56
CA PRO A 372 -15.87 -8.19 3.32
C PRO A 372 -16.50 -8.15 1.92
N PHE A 373 -15.89 -8.80 0.91
CA PHE A 373 -16.49 -8.94 -0.42
C PHE A 373 -17.79 -9.76 -0.36
N GLU A 374 -17.79 -10.91 0.31
CA GLU A 374 -19.00 -11.71 0.53
C GLU A 374 -20.08 -10.91 1.28
N LYS A 375 -19.68 -10.13 2.30
CA LYS A 375 -20.61 -9.24 3.02
C LYS A 375 -21.24 -8.19 2.09
N ALA A 376 -20.47 -7.57 1.21
CA ALA A 376 -20.98 -6.62 0.22
C ALA A 376 -21.91 -7.30 -0.81
N LEU A 377 -21.61 -8.53 -1.23
CA LEU A 377 -22.49 -9.31 -2.09
C LEU A 377 -23.85 -9.60 -1.43
N GLN A 378 -23.89 -9.77 -0.11
CA GLN A 378 -25.12 -10.03 0.65
C GLN A 378 -25.92 -8.77 1.02
N ASP A 379 -25.39 -7.58 0.75
CA ASP A 379 -26.10 -6.33 1.04
C ASP A 379 -27.44 -6.26 0.28
N PRO A 380 -28.54 -5.83 0.93
CA PRO A 380 -29.88 -5.86 0.34
C PRO A 380 -30.12 -4.80 -0.74
N ALA A 381 -29.19 -3.88 -0.99
CA ALA A 381 -29.34 -2.91 -2.07
C ALA A 381 -29.49 -3.62 -3.44
N PRO A 382 -30.49 -3.23 -4.25
CA PRO A 382 -30.77 -3.91 -5.52
C PRO A 382 -29.66 -3.69 -6.55
N ASN A 383 -29.06 -2.50 -6.58
CA ASN A 383 -27.97 -2.14 -7.47
C ASN A 383 -26.70 -1.87 -6.67
N LYS A 384 -25.66 -2.66 -6.89
CA LYS A 384 -24.39 -2.57 -6.15
C LYS A 384 -23.22 -2.41 -7.09
N PHE A 385 -22.33 -1.47 -6.79
CA PHE A 385 -21.03 -1.35 -7.45
C PHE A 385 -19.94 -1.56 -6.41
N ILE A 386 -19.19 -2.65 -6.54
CA ILE A 386 -18.23 -3.10 -5.54
C ILE A 386 -16.83 -2.98 -6.12
N ILE A 387 -16.01 -2.11 -5.53
CA ILE A 387 -14.60 -1.98 -5.86
C ILE A 387 -13.79 -2.78 -4.83
N VAL A 388 -12.91 -3.66 -5.30
CA VAL A 388 -11.93 -4.38 -4.47
C VAL A 388 -10.53 -3.95 -4.89
N HIS A 389 -9.75 -3.38 -3.99
CA HIS A 389 -8.41 -2.86 -4.29
C HIS A 389 -7.33 -3.61 -3.51
N LEU A 390 -6.52 -4.36 -4.26
CA LEU A 390 -5.54 -5.34 -3.80
C LEU A 390 -4.15 -4.72 -3.61
N LEU A 391 -3.30 -5.34 -2.79
CA LEU A 391 -1.85 -5.12 -2.78
C LEU A 391 -1.14 -5.79 -3.94
N GLY A 392 -1.76 -6.82 -4.53
CA GLY A 392 -1.30 -7.51 -5.72
C GLY A 392 0.13 -8.01 -5.57
N THR A 393 0.98 -7.62 -6.50
CA THR A 393 2.39 -8.04 -6.57
C THR A 393 3.35 -6.90 -6.24
N HIS A 394 2.93 -5.94 -5.40
CA HIS A 394 3.77 -4.81 -4.98
C HIS A 394 5.04 -5.26 -4.24
N MET A 395 6.17 -4.61 -4.52
CA MET A 395 7.45 -4.81 -3.84
C MET A 395 7.38 -4.48 -2.34
N ASP A 396 8.07 -5.13 -1.42
CA ASP A 396 8.90 -6.34 -1.54
C ASP A 396 8.00 -7.58 -1.65
N TYR A 397 8.16 -8.32 -2.76
CA TYR A 397 7.21 -9.35 -3.23
C TYR A 397 7.03 -10.51 -2.25
N ARG A 398 8.08 -10.83 -1.48
CA ARG A 398 8.06 -11.91 -0.47
C ARG A 398 6.98 -11.73 0.60
N TYR A 399 6.45 -10.51 0.74
CA TYR A 399 5.44 -10.16 1.71
C TYR A 399 4.01 -10.20 1.15
N ARG A 400 3.86 -10.58 -0.13
CA ARG A 400 2.56 -10.66 -0.82
C ARG A 400 1.90 -12.02 -0.73
N TYR A 401 2.60 -13.02 -0.23
CA TYR A 401 2.12 -14.39 -0.12
C TYR A 401 2.64 -15.04 1.17
N PRO A 402 1.88 -15.96 1.80
CA PRO A 402 2.33 -16.72 2.95
C PRO A 402 3.39 -17.75 2.56
N ASP A 403 4.22 -18.19 3.51
CA ASP A 403 5.33 -19.14 3.25
C ASP A 403 4.86 -20.42 2.55
N ASP A 404 3.66 -20.93 2.89
CA ASP A 404 3.06 -22.13 2.29
C ASP A 404 2.69 -21.97 0.80
N TYR A 405 2.70 -20.76 0.26
CA TYR A 405 2.52 -20.46 -1.16
C TYR A 405 3.85 -20.33 -1.93
N THR A 406 4.99 -20.59 -1.28
CA THR A 406 6.29 -20.63 -1.95
C THR A 406 6.36 -21.82 -2.90
N HIS A 407 6.30 -21.56 -4.20
CA HIS A 407 6.34 -22.59 -5.25
C HIS A 407 7.66 -22.53 -6.04
N PHE A 408 7.99 -21.36 -6.58
CA PHE A 408 9.22 -21.14 -7.33
C PHE A 408 10.39 -20.90 -6.37
N THR A 409 11.38 -21.79 -6.44
CA THR A 409 12.62 -21.70 -5.64
C THR A 409 13.89 -21.98 -6.45
N ASP A 410 13.74 -22.54 -7.66
CA ASP A 410 14.83 -22.86 -8.58
C ASP A 410 15.00 -21.79 -9.68
N ASN A 411 15.88 -22.06 -10.64
CA ASN A 411 16.15 -21.19 -11.78
C ASN A 411 15.41 -21.63 -13.07
N GLN A 412 14.51 -22.60 -13.01
CA GLN A 412 13.84 -23.11 -14.21
C GLN A 412 12.89 -22.05 -14.78
N GLY A 413 13.07 -21.65 -16.03
CA GLY A 413 12.23 -20.61 -16.66
C GLY A 413 12.60 -19.16 -16.31
N VAL A 414 13.68 -18.94 -15.55
CA VAL A 414 14.27 -17.63 -15.27
C VAL A 414 15.24 -17.23 -16.38
N PRO A 415 15.36 -15.94 -16.74
CA PRO A 415 16.40 -15.47 -17.66
C PRO A 415 17.82 -15.90 -17.24
N GLY A 416 18.62 -16.41 -18.18
CA GLY A 416 19.91 -17.07 -17.87
C GLY A 416 21.01 -16.15 -17.33
N LYS A 417 20.87 -14.82 -17.45
CA LYS A 417 21.88 -13.83 -17.02
C LYS A 417 21.73 -13.36 -15.57
N LEU A 418 20.73 -13.83 -14.84
CA LEU A 418 20.47 -13.35 -13.48
C LEU A 418 21.48 -13.90 -12.46
N THR A 419 21.92 -13.03 -11.55
CA THR A 419 22.66 -13.43 -10.35
C THR A 419 21.78 -14.22 -9.38
N PRO A 420 22.34 -15.00 -8.43
CA PRO A 420 21.54 -15.76 -7.46
C PRO A 420 20.55 -14.91 -6.66
N ASP A 421 20.92 -13.68 -6.28
CA ASP A 421 20.01 -12.76 -5.58
C ASP A 421 18.89 -12.26 -6.49
N GLN A 422 19.18 -11.99 -7.76
CA GLN A 422 18.16 -11.60 -8.75
C GLN A 422 17.18 -12.76 -9.02
N VAL A 423 17.67 -14.01 -9.14
CA VAL A 423 16.82 -15.21 -9.26
C VAL A 423 15.86 -15.32 -8.06
N LYS A 424 16.34 -15.04 -6.85
CA LYS A 424 15.50 -15.05 -5.65
C LYS A 424 14.40 -13.99 -5.70
N THR A 425 14.73 -12.75 -6.07
CA THR A 425 13.73 -11.69 -6.26
C THR A 425 12.73 -12.01 -7.37
N TYR A 426 13.21 -12.58 -8.47
CA TYR A 426 12.38 -13.03 -9.59
C TYR A 426 11.37 -14.10 -9.14
N ASN A 427 11.84 -15.11 -8.40
CA ASN A 427 10.99 -16.13 -7.81
C ASN A 427 9.98 -15.57 -6.80
N PHE A 428 10.37 -14.59 -5.99
CA PHE A 428 9.44 -13.91 -5.08
C PHE A 428 8.31 -13.22 -5.84
N TYR A 429 8.60 -12.61 -6.99
CA TYR A 429 7.58 -11.99 -7.82
C TYR A 429 6.63 -13.04 -8.42
N ASP A 430 7.14 -14.12 -9.01
CA ASP A 430 6.29 -15.18 -9.59
C ASP A 430 5.42 -15.88 -8.54
N ASN A 431 5.92 -16.07 -7.31
CA ASN A 431 5.12 -16.59 -6.20
C ASN A 431 4.02 -15.59 -5.79
N ALA A 432 4.31 -14.28 -5.80
CA ALA A 432 3.30 -13.25 -5.56
C ALA A 432 2.23 -13.26 -6.67
N VAL A 433 2.60 -13.44 -7.95
CA VAL A 433 1.64 -13.60 -9.06
C VAL A 433 0.75 -14.82 -8.82
N ARG A 434 1.32 -15.94 -8.37
CA ARG A 434 0.56 -17.18 -8.06
C ARG A 434 -0.40 -17.01 -6.89
N TYR A 435 -0.06 -16.21 -5.89
CA TYR A 435 -1.00 -15.87 -4.82
C TYR A 435 -2.10 -14.91 -5.29
N ASN A 436 -1.75 -13.93 -6.13
CA ASN A 436 -2.73 -13.03 -6.77
C ASN A 436 -3.71 -13.81 -7.67
N ASP A 437 -3.24 -14.82 -8.42
CA ASP A 437 -4.09 -15.77 -9.16
C ASP A 437 -5.13 -16.44 -8.26
N TYR A 438 -4.71 -16.95 -7.09
CA TYR A 438 -5.62 -17.51 -6.10
C TYR A 438 -6.67 -16.50 -5.62
N VAL A 439 -6.27 -15.26 -5.29
CA VAL A 439 -7.19 -14.23 -4.79
C VAL A 439 -8.19 -13.80 -5.87
N VAL A 440 -7.72 -13.47 -7.07
CA VAL A 440 -8.59 -13.02 -8.18
C VAL A 440 -9.55 -14.12 -8.61
N SER A 441 -9.06 -15.36 -8.78
CA SER A 441 -9.94 -16.50 -9.10
C SER A 441 -10.95 -16.79 -7.98
N SER A 442 -10.56 -16.58 -6.71
CA SER A 442 -11.43 -16.70 -5.54
C SER A 442 -12.55 -15.66 -5.52
N LEU A 443 -12.28 -14.42 -5.94
CA LEU A 443 -13.28 -13.37 -6.09
C LEU A 443 -14.28 -13.73 -7.20
N ILE A 444 -13.79 -14.17 -8.36
CA ILE A 444 -14.64 -14.62 -9.49
C ILE A 444 -15.53 -15.78 -9.06
N LYS A 445 -14.98 -16.81 -8.41
CA LYS A 445 -15.72 -17.99 -7.94
C LYS A 445 -16.80 -17.64 -6.91
N ARG A 446 -16.50 -16.75 -5.97
CA ARG A 446 -17.49 -16.30 -4.96
C ARG A 446 -18.61 -15.47 -5.59
N TYR A 447 -18.24 -14.59 -6.52
CA TYR A 447 -19.21 -13.81 -7.27
C TYR A 447 -20.12 -14.72 -8.10
N SER A 448 -19.55 -15.66 -8.87
CA SER A 448 -20.32 -16.56 -9.73
C SER A 448 -21.22 -17.53 -8.97
N ALA A 449 -20.80 -18.00 -7.78
CA ALA A 449 -21.59 -18.89 -6.93
C ALA A 449 -22.94 -18.28 -6.49
N GLY A 450 -23.05 -16.95 -6.46
CA GLY A 450 -24.29 -16.25 -6.15
C GLY A 450 -25.30 -16.14 -7.31
N ASN A 451 -24.98 -16.69 -8.49
CA ASN A 451 -25.75 -16.50 -9.73
C ASN A 451 -26.14 -15.02 -9.97
N PRO A 452 -25.17 -14.10 -9.95
CA PRO A 452 -25.46 -12.67 -9.96
C PRO A 452 -26.00 -12.22 -11.32
N ASN A 453 -26.67 -11.07 -11.36
CA ASN A 453 -26.87 -10.33 -12.60
C ASN A 453 -25.81 -9.22 -12.70
N GLY A 454 -24.83 -9.37 -13.58
CA GLY A 454 -23.76 -8.40 -13.76
C GLY A 454 -22.45 -9.00 -14.24
N PHE A 455 -21.37 -8.28 -13.98
CA PHE A 455 -20.02 -8.65 -14.40
C PHE A 455 -18.97 -8.29 -13.35
N LEU A 456 -17.78 -8.91 -13.47
CA LEU A 456 -16.58 -8.59 -12.73
C LEU A 456 -15.45 -8.27 -13.69
N VAL A 457 -14.85 -7.08 -13.55
CA VAL A 457 -13.63 -6.68 -14.26
C VAL A 457 -12.46 -6.76 -13.30
N TYR A 458 -11.36 -7.40 -13.70
CA TYR A 458 -10.07 -7.31 -13.02
C TYR A 458 -9.06 -6.64 -13.96
N LEU A 459 -8.34 -5.65 -13.45
CA LEU A 459 -7.14 -5.13 -14.11
C LEU A 459 -6.08 -4.77 -13.07
N SER A 460 -4.80 -4.89 -13.43
CA SER A 460 -3.74 -4.25 -12.64
C SER A 460 -3.68 -2.76 -12.95
N ASP A 461 -3.35 -1.94 -11.96
CA ASP A 461 -3.14 -0.51 -12.13
C ASP A 461 -2.01 -0.21 -13.13
N HIS A 462 -0.88 -0.89 -12.95
CA HIS A 462 0.29 -0.93 -13.82
C HIS A 462 1.00 -2.28 -13.67
N GLY A 463 2.06 -2.49 -14.46
CA GLY A 463 2.94 -3.65 -14.32
C GLY A 463 4.20 -3.32 -13.53
N GLU A 464 5.18 -4.22 -13.55
CA GLU A 464 6.47 -4.06 -12.88
C GLU A 464 7.54 -4.77 -13.71
N ASP A 465 8.70 -4.14 -13.90
CA ASP A 465 9.85 -4.80 -14.53
C ASP A 465 10.61 -5.60 -13.48
N VAL A 466 10.71 -6.91 -13.67
CA VAL A 466 11.42 -7.81 -12.77
C VAL A 466 12.50 -8.54 -13.55
N TYR A 467 13.47 -7.76 -14.01
CA TYR A 467 14.58 -8.20 -14.86
C TYR A 467 14.11 -8.82 -16.17
N SER A 468 12.96 -8.39 -16.70
CA SER A 468 12.35 -8.98 -17.89
C SER A 468 12.75 -8.24 -19.16
N SER A 469 13.15 -6.97 -19.04
CA SER A 469 13.55 -6.17 -20.19
C SER A 469 15.06 -6.08 -20.42
N GLY A 470 15.43 -5.81 -21.67
CA GLY A 470 16.78 -5.40 -22.06
C GLY A 470 17.87 -6.41 -21.67
N ASP A 471 18.86 -5.95 -20.89
CA ASP A 471 20.00 -6.75 -20.41
C ASP A 471 19.71 -7.43 -19.05
N HIS A 472 18.45 -7.47 -18.60
CA HIS A 472 18.00 -8.04 -17.33
C HIS A 472 18.60 -7.34 -16.08
N ASP A 473 18.79 -6.02 -16.17
CA ASP A 473 19.37 -5.17 -15.12
C ASP A 473 18.34 -4.24 -14.43
N ARG A 474 17.08 -4.29 -14.86
CA ARG A 474 16.01 -3.42 -14.37
C ARG A 474 15.11 -4.13 -13.36
N LEU A 475 14.84 -3.45 -12.25
CA LEU A 475 13.87 -3.87 -11.24
C LEU A 475 13.00 -2.68 -10.85
N GLY A 476 11.68 -2.89 -10.82
CA GLY A 476 10.70 -1.90 -10.40
C GLY A 476 10.20 -1.04 -11.55
N ARG A 477 9.99 0.25 -11.25
CA ARG A 477 9.25 1.18 -12.13
C ARG A 477 9.99 2.50 -12.27
N ASN A 478 10.16 2.95 -13.51
CA ASN A 478 10.75 4.24 -13.81
C ASN A 478 10.10 4.86 -15.05
N GLU A 479 9.21 5.84 -14.82
CA GLU A 479 8.50 6.52 -15.90
C GLU A 479 9.44 7.27 -16.87
N GLY A 480 10.61 7.74 -16.38
CA GLY A 480 11.62 8.40 -17.21
C GLY A 480 12.44 7.44 -18.09
N ALA A 481 12.44 6.15 -17.75
CA ALA A 481 13.13 5.08 -18.49
C ALA A 481 12.19 3.87 -18.67
N PRO A 482 11.12 4.02 -19.46
CA PRO A 482 10.03 3.06 -19.53
C PRO A 482 10.44 1.75 -20.21
N THR A 483 9.85 0.65 -19.74
CA THR A 483 9.96 -0.70 -20.33
C THR A 483 8.57 -1.30 -20.47
N ARG A 484 8.37 -2.23 -21.42
CA ARG A 484 7.05 -2.83 -21.64
C ARG A 484 6.45 -3.49 -20.38
N PRO A 485 7.21 -4.29 -19.58
CA PRO A 485 6.66 -4.90 -18.37
C PRO A 485 6.06 -3.91 -17.37
N MET A 486 6.54 -2.66 -17.31
CA MET A 486 5.99 -1.63 -16.41
C MET A 486 4.56 -1.20 -16.79
N TYR A 487 4.14 -1.39 -18.04
CA TYR A 487 2.86 -0.90 -18.57
C TYR A 487 1.95 -2.04 -19.06
N THR A 488 2.46 -3.22 -19.39
CA THR A 488 1.64 -4.35 -19.82
C THR A 488 0.90 -4.96 -18.63
N ILE A 489 -0.42 -4.87 -18.61
CA ILE A 489 -1.26 -5.33 -17.49
C ILE A 489 -2.19 -6.47 -17.90
N PRO A 490 -2.59 -7.34 -16.95
CA PRO A 490 -3.72 -8.22 -17.16
C PRO A 490 -5.03 -7.42 -17.15
N PHE A 491 -5.97 -7.83 -18.01
CA PHE A 491 -7.33 -7.31 -18.02
C PHE A 491 -8.30 -8.46 -18.29
N LEU A 492 -9.14 -8.78 -17.30
CA LEU A 492 -10.09 -9.89 -17.34
C LEU A 492 -11.51 -9.34 -17.15
N LEU A 493 -12.45 -9.92 -17.89
CA LEU A 493 -13.88 -9.64 -17.75
C LEU A 493 -14.61 -10.96 -17.59
N TRP A 494 -15.25 -11.18 -16.45
CA TRP A 494 -16.18 -12.27 -16.25
C TRP A 494 -17.61 -11.73 -16.29
N THR A 495 -18.46 -12.28 -17.17
CA THR A 495 -19.88 -11.93 -17.27
C THR A 495 -20.75 -13.08 -16.80
N SER A 496 -21.77 -12.78 -15.98
CA SER A 496 -22.70 -13.81 -15.55
C SER A 496 -23.59 -14.30 -16.71
N PRO A 497 -24.10 -15.55 -16.65
CA PRO A 497 -24.98 -16.06 -17.69
C PRO A 497 -26.25 -15.21 -17.90
N SER A 498 -26.83 -14.66 -16.84
CA SER A 498 -27.99 -13.76 -16.91
C SER A 498 -27.63 -12.44 -17.59
N TRP A 499 -26.51 -11.82 -17.21
CA TRP A 499 -26.06 -10.57 -17.82
C TRP A 499 -25.78 -10.75 -19.32
N GLN A 500 -25.11 -11.84 -19.69
CA GLN A 500 -24.80 -12.17 -21.08
C GLN A 500 -26.06 -12.44 -21.92
N ALA A 501 -27.10 -13.03 -21.32
CA ALA A 501 -28.37 -13.28 -22.01
C ALA A 501 -29.15 -11.99 -22.28
N GLU A 502 -29.13 -11.04 -21.34
CA GLU A 502 -29.78 -9.72 -21.48
C GLU A 502 -28.96 -8.76 -22.36
N HIS A 503 -27.64 -8.90 -22.39
CA HIS A 503 -26.70 -8.03 -23.10
C HIS A 503 -25.77 -8.84 -24.02
N PRO A 504 -26.29 -9.53 -25.05
CA PRO A 504 -25.50 -10.45 -25.86
C PRO A 504 -24.39 -9.72 -26.62
N ARG A 505 -23.13 -10.06 -26.30
CA ARG A 505 -21.93 -9.58 -26.98
C ARG A 505 -20.91 -10.69 -27.18
N ASP A 506 -20.26 -10.72 -28.34
CA ASP A 506 -19.10 -11.59 -28.58
C ASP A 506 -17.83 -10.91 -28.05
N LEU A 507 -17.64 -10.98 -26.73
CA LEU A 507 -16.49 -10.39 -26.04
C LEU A 507 -15.17 -11.07 -26.42
N GLN A 508 -15.20 -12.36 -26.75
CA GLN A 508 -14.01 -13.12 -27.14
C GLN A 508 -13.44 -12.62 -28.47
N ALA A 509 -14.30 -12.24 -29.43
CA ALA A 509 -13.86 -11.62 -30.69
C ALA A 509 -13.16 -10.26 -30.48
N MET A 510 -13.36 -9.61 -29.33
CA MET A 510 -12.78 -8.30 -29.00
C MET A 510 -11.49 -8.40 -28.17
N ALA A 511 -11.07 -9.61 -27.76
CA ALA A 511 -10.01 -9.84 -26.80
C ALA A 511 -8.62 -9.30 -27.22
N ASN A 512 -8.36 -9.14 -28.51
CA ASN A 512 -7.04 -8.72 -29.04
C ASN A 512 -6.98 -7.23 -29.42
N ARG A 513 -7.97 -6.41 -29.05
CA ARG A 513 -7.96 -4.97 -29.34
C ARG A 513 -6.87 -4.25 -28.52
N PRO A 514 -6.03 -3.39 -29.15
CA PRO A 514 -5.04 -2.60 -28.43
C PRO A 514 -5.72 -1.51 -27.60
N TYR A 515 -5.48 -1.48 -26.30
CA TYR A 515 -6.24 -0.63 -25.38
C TYR A 515 -5.37 0.02 -24.31
N SER A 516 -5.70 1.26 -23.92
CA SER A 516 -5.14 1.92 -22.73
C SER A 516 -6.18 1.92 -21.62
N SER A 517 -5.79 1.56 -20.40
CA SER A 517 -6.70 1.55 -19.24
C SER A 517 -7.16 2.95 -18.83
N SER A 518 -6.53 4.03 -19.31
CA SER A 518 -7.03 5.42 -19.14
C SER A 518 -8.47 5.60 -19.64
N HIS A 519 -8.92 4.77 -20.59
CA HIS A 519 -10.29 4.82 -21.11
C HIS A 519 -11.30 3.95 -20.32
N LEU A 520 -10.89 3.35 -19.18
CA LEU A 520 -11.69 2.36 -18.43
C LEU A 520 -13.10 2.85 -18.11
N ILE A 521 -13.29 4.13 -17.77
CA ILE A 521 -14.59 4.70 -17.47
C ILE A 521 -15.59 4.53 -18.62
N HIS A 522 -15.14 4.64 -19.88
CA HIS A 522 -15.98 4.43 -21.05
C HIS A 522 -16.33 2.95 -21.22
N THR A 523 -15.35 2.06 -21.04
CA THR A 523 -15.59 0.60 -21.10
C THR A 523 -16.57 0.14 -20.03
N LEU A 524 -16.45 0.63 -18.79
CA LEU A 524 -17.38 0.28 -17.70
C LEU A 524 -18.77 0.91 -17.91
N SER A 525 -18.84 2.13 -18.45
CA SER A 525 -20.12 2.74 -18.82
C SER A 525 -20.86 1.90 -19.87
N ASP A 526 -20.15 1.47 -20.91
CA ASP A 526 -20.70 0.63 -21.98
C ASP A 526 -21.13 -0.76 -21.45
N LEU A 527 -20.29 -1.40 -20.64
CA LEU A 527 -20.61 -2.67 -20.01
C LEU A 527 -21.86 -2.57 -19.11
N ALA A 528 -22.02 -1.46 -18.39
CA ALA A 528 -23.15 -1.21 -17.50
C ALA A 528 -24.41 -0.70 -18.22
N GLY A 529 -24.35 -0.48 -19.54
CA GLY A 529 -25.48 0.09 -20.28
C GLY A 529 -25.76 1.57 -19.96
N LEU A 530 -24.74 2.32 -19.53
CA LEU A 530 -24.85 3.74 -19.19
C LEU A 530 -24.39 4.62 -20.34
N SER A 531 -25.18 5.65 -20.65
CA SER A 531 -24.85 6.69 -21.63
C SER A 531 -25.15 8.08 -21.07
N TYR A 532 -24.36 9.08 -21.47
CA TYR A 532 -24.41 10.48 -21.01
C TYR A 532 -23.59 11.33 -21.99
N ASP A 533 -23.66 12.66 -21.93
CA ASP A 533 -23.06 13.54 -22.94
C ASP A 533 -21.53 13.36 -23.11
N ARG A 534 -20.83 12.92 -22.06
CA ARG A 534 -19.38 12.67 -22.06
C ARG A 534 -19.00 11.23 -22.41
N PHE A 535 -19.96 10.32 -22.61
CA PHE A 535 -19.66 8.94 -22.94
C PHE A 535 -19.13 8.85 -24.39
N GLU A 536 -17.90 8.37 -24.56
CA GLU A 536 -17.27 8.15 -25.86
C GLU A 536 -17.22 6.65 -26.21
N PRO A 537 -18.18 6.12 -26.99
CA PRO A 537 -18.22 4.69 -27.32
C PRO A 537 -17.03 4.23 -28.17
N ALA A 538 -16.34 5.15 -28.86
CA ALA A 538 -15.10 4.85 -29.58
C ALA A 538 -13.94 4.50 -28.64
N LYS A 539 -14.00 4.94 -27.37
CA LYS A 539 -13.01 4.64 -26.34
C LYS A 539 -13.37 3.39 -25.52
N SER A 540 -14.55 2.78 -25.70
CA SER A 540 -14.92 1.54 -25.01
C SER A 540 -14.33 0.31 -25.69
N LEU A 541 -13.56 -0.50 -24.95
CA LEU A 541 -12.93 -1.72 -25.42
C LEU A 541 -13.93 -2.75 -25.97
N VAL A 542 -15.15 -2.75 -25.44
CA VAL A 542 -16.21 -3.72 -25.75
C VAL A 542 -17.30 -3.15 -26.65
N SER A 543 -17.10 -1.94 -27.17
CA SER A 543 -18.04 -1.30 -28.08
C SER A 543 -17.81 -1.77 -29.53
N PRO A 544 -18.86 -1.96 -30.33
CA PRO A 544 -18.69 -2.16 -31.78
C PRO A 544 -18.10 -0.94 -32.48
N GLN A 545 -18.17 0.25 -31.86
CA GLN A 545 -17.65 1.52 -32.40
C GLN A 545 -16.21 1.80 -31.95
N PHE A 546 -15.58 0.86 -31.23
CA PHE A 546 -14.21 1.01 -30.74
C PHE A 546 -13.24 1.40 -31.86
N VAL A 547 -12.43 2.44 -31.59
CA VAL A 547 -11.35 2.88 -32.48
C VAL A 547 -10.03 2.78 -31.72
N ALA A 548 -9.11 1.97 -32.26
CA ALA A 548 -7.75 1.92 -31.74
C ALA A 548 -7.09 3.30 -31.87
N THR A 549 -6.56 3.79 -30.76
CA THR A 549 -5.87 5.08 -30.67
C THR A 549 -4.45 4.87 -30.14
N GLN A 550 -3.62 5.90 -30.27
CA GLN A 550 -2.27 5.88 -29.72
C GLN A 550 -2.32 5.64 -28.21
N ARG A 551 -1.56 4.64 -27.76
CA ARG A 551 -1.45 4.28 -26.34
C ARG A 551 -0.34 5.10 -25.72
N TRP A 552 -0.69 6.31 -25.30
CA TRP A 552 0.24 7.23 -24.65
C TRP A 552 0.66 6.70 -23.28
N ILE A 553 1.94 6.89 -22.97
CA ILE A 553 2.55 6.64 -21.66
C ILE A 553 3.48 7.79 -21.27
N GLY A 554 3.79 7.90 -19.98
CA GLY A 554 4.75 8.87 -19.44
C GLY A 554 4.09 9.95 -18.60
N ASP A 555 4.91 10.89 -18.11
CA ASP A 555 4.43 11.99 -17.25
C ASP A 555 3.78 13.10 -18.08
N PRO A 556 2.44 13.29 -18.02
CA PRO A 556 1.76 14.31 -18.80
C PRO A 556 2.06 15.75 -18.33
N TYR A 557 2.60 15.93 -17.12
CA TYR A 557 2.95 17.24 -16.58
C TYR A 557 4.37 17.67 -16.92
N ARG A 558 5.20 16.73 -17.40
CA ARG A 558 6.56 17.03 -17.86
C ARG A 558 6.54 17.46 -19.32
N LYS A 559 7.24 18.54 -19.64
CA LYS A 559 7.46 18.95 -21.03
C LYS A 559 8.12 17.81 -21.82
N ASP A 560 7.50 17.44 -22.94
CA ASP A 560 7.91 16.32 -23.79
C ASP A 560 7.99 14.97 -23.02
N GLY A 561 7.14 14.80 -21.99
CA GLY A 561 7.09 13.62 -21.13
C GLY A 561 6.35 12.43 -21.74
N LEU A 562 5.46 12.67 -22.70
CA LEU A 562 4.64 11.65 -23.34
C LEU A 562 5.35 10.95 -24.50
N ARG A 563 5.09 9.66 -24.64
CA ARG A 563 5.51 8.84 -25.78
C ARG A 563 4.49 7.73 -26.06
N GLU A 564 4.53 7.16 -27.25
CA GLU A 564 3.68 6.02 -27.59
C GLU A 564 4.30 4.72 -27.06
N PHE A 565 3.50 3.93 -26.33
CA PHE A 565 3.88 2.61 -25.81
C PHE A 565 4.38 1.69 -26.94
N ASP A 566 3.75 1.75 -28.10
CA ASP A 566 4.04 0.88 -29.24
C ASP A 566 5.44 1.10 -29.84
N HIS A 567 6.06 2.25 -29.58
CA HIS A 567 7.44 2.54 -29.95
C HIS A 567 8.49 1.99 -28.98
N LEU A 568 8.08 1.45 -27.82
CA LEU A 568 9.02 0.77 -26.92
C LEU A 568 9.57 -0.50 -27.59
N PRO A 569 10.85 -0.83 -27.40
CA PRO A 569 11.42 -2.06 -27.95
C PRO A 569 10.63 -3.28 -27.46
N LEU A 570 10.43 -4.26 -28.33
CA LEU A 570 9.92 -5.57 -27.93
C LEU A 570 11.04 -6.32 -27.23
N ASP A 571 10.73 -6.97 -26.11
CA ASP A 571 11.65 -7.86 -25.46
C ASP A 571 11.92 -9.04 -26.40
N LYS A 572 13.20 -9.26 -26.74
CA LYS A 572 13.58 -10.32 -27.67
C LYS A 572 13.23 -11.64 -26.99
N PRO A 573 12.40 -12.51 -27.58
CA PRO A 573 12.33 -13.87 -27.10
C PRO A 573 13.73 -14.47 -27.22
N GLU A 574 14.31 -14.96 -26.12
CA GLU A 574 15.43 -15.89 -26.20
C GLU A 574 14.93 -17.13 -26.94
N ARG A 575 15.02 -17.10 -28.27
CA ARG A 575 14.86 -18.29 -29.10
C ARG A 575 15.95 -19.27 -28.67
N ALA A 576 15.52 -20.30 -27.95
CA ALA A 576 16.18 -21.59 -27.75
C ALA A 576 17.52 -21.74 -28.49
N GLN A 577 18.62 -21.48 -27.78
CA GLN A 577 19.97 -21.91 -28.18
C GLN A 577 20.22 -23.40 -27.86
N GLU A 578 19.16 -24.21 -27.76
CA GLU A 578 19.26 -25.67 -27.62
C GLU A 578 18.87 -26.38 -28.91
N THR A 579 19.60 -26.14 -29.99
CA THR A 579 19.70 -27.08 -31.15
C THR A 579 20.95 -26.75 -31.98
N ALA A 580 22.12 -26.75 -31.35
CA ALA A 580 23.40 -26.67 -32.06
C ALA A 580 24.52 -27.52 -31.43
N SER A 581 24.18 -28.57 -30.67
CA SER A 581 25.15 -29.55 -30.16
C SER A 581 24.82 -30.99 -30.54
N SER A 582 23.92 -31.21 -31.50
CA SER A 582 23.61 -32.53 -32.06
C SER A 582 23.76 -32.53 -33.58
N ARG A 583 24.92 -32.07 -34.06
CA ARG A 583 25.50 -32.37 -35.38
C ARG A 583 26.90 -31.74 -35.46
N GLN A 584 27.86 -32.38 -34.82
CA GLN A 584 29.20 -32.65 -35.35
C GLN A 584 29.90 -33.68 -34.48
#